data_AF-A0A2T7LGM1-F1
#
_entry.id   AF-A0A2T7LGM1-F1
#
_cell.length_a   1.000
_cell.length_b   1.000
_cell.length_c   1.000
_cell.angle_alpha   90.00
_cell.angle_beta   90.00
_cell.angle_gamma   90.00
#
_symmetry.space_group_name_H-M   'P 1'
#
loop_
_entity.id
_entity.type
_entity.pdbx_description
1 polymer ?
#
loop_
_entity_poly.entity_id
_entity_poly.type
_entity_poly.pdbx_seq_one_letter_code
_entity_poly.pdbx_strand_id
1 'polypeptide(L)'
;MSQHGFDLPPKATREVMDRREELAEKACDALMQAGLPAFLDASQDVPGAHIHVESLTDGGVLVEWSTQESLTTAAVDILENGVDPTNLPQAIRHYETVQTCMRDAVLQILASAGFHVERADAHTYGSAVHVKEGCP
;
A
#
# COMPACT_ATOMS: atom_id res chain seq x y z
N MET A 1 0.16 -30.89 26.31
CA MET A 1 -0.49 -30.32 25.11
C MET A 1 -0.75 -28.85 25.37
N SER A 2 0.16 -27.98 24.93
CA SER A 2 -0.01 -26.55 25.07
C SER A 2 -1.07 -26.10 24.07
N GLN A 3 -2.23 -25.68 24.56
CA GLN A 3 -3.20 -24.98 23.73
C GLN A 3 -2.56 -23.63 23.36
N HIS A 4 -2.02 -23.52 22.15
CA HIS A 4 -1.67 -22.23 21.58
C HIS A 4 -3.00 -21.53 21.26
N GLY A 5 -3.52 -20.80 22.25
CA GLY A 5 -4.55 -19.79 22.00
C GLY A 5 -3.92 -18.75 21.08
N PHE A 6 -4.23 -18.83 19.78
CA PHE A 6 -4.00 -17.72 18.88
C PHE A 6 -5.04 -16.67 19.24
N ASP A 7 -4.74 -15.87 20.27
CA ASP A 7 -5.49 -14.64 20.50
C ASP A 7 -5.32 -13.77 19.26
N LEU A 8 -6.44 -13.39 18.65
CA LEU A 8 -6.41 -12.48 17.51
C LEU A 8 -5.77 -11.17 17.95
N PRO A 9 -4.94 -10.54 17.09
CA PRO A 9 -4.33 -9.27 17.44
C PRO A 9 -5.41 -8.26 17.84
N PRO A 10 -5.16 -7.45 18.87
CA PRO A 10 -6.16 -6.50 19.35
C PRO A 10 -6.52 -5.50 18.25
N LYS A 11 -7.79 -5.12 18.19
CA LYS A 11 -8.26 -4.06 17.30
C LYS A 11 -8.01 -2.69 17.92
N ALA A 12 -7.79 -1.70 17.07
CA ALA A 12 -7.76 -0.30 17.45
C ALA A 12 -9.08 0.13 18.10
N THR A 13 -8.99 1.12 18.99
CA THR A 13 -10.19 1.75 19.55
C THR A 13 -10.93 2.52 18.47
N ARG A 14 -12.21 2.79 18.68
CA ARG A 14 -13.02 3.59 17.74
C ARG A 14 -12.38 4.97 17.48
N GLU A 15 -11.88 5.63 18.52
CA GLU A 15 -11.21 6.92 18.37
C GLU A 15 -9.97 6.84 17.48
N VAL A 16 -9.17 5.78 17.59
CA VAL A 16 -8.01 5.57 16.71
C VAL A 16 -8.46 5.29 15.27
N MET A 17 -9.53 4.52 15.08
CA MET A 17 -10.10 4.27 13.76
C MET A 17 -10.60 5.55 13.10
N ASP A 18 -11.39 6.35 13.82
CA ASP A 18 -11.95 7.60 13.30
C ASP A 18 -10.81 8.54 12.82
N ARG A 19 -9.70 8.63 13.57
CA ARG A 19 -8.55 9.45 13.16
C ARG A 19 -7.80 8.88 11.95
N ARG A 20 -7.67 7.55 11.84
CA ARG A 20 -7.06 6.91 10.68
C ARG A 20 -7.91 7.08 9.42
N GLU A 21 -9.23 7.03 9.55
CA GLU A 21 -10.16 7.31 8.44
C GLU A 21 -10.00 8.76 7.96
N GLU A 22 -9.97 9.73 8.87
CA GLU A 22 -9.66 11.13 8.51
C GLU A 22 -8.29 11.29 7.85
N LEU A 23 -7.28 10.57 8.32
CA LEU A 23 -5.93 10.62 7.75
C LEU A 23 -5.92 10.03 6.33
N ALA A 24 -6.64 8.94 6.10
CA ALA A 24 -6.80 8.32 4.79
C ALA A 24 -7.51 9.25 3.80
N GLU A 25 -8.59 9.91 4.23
CA GLU A 25 -9.30 10.92 3.42
C GLU A 25 -8.35 12.06 3.01
N LYS A 26 -7.60 12.62 3.97
CA LYS A 26 -6.64 13.70 3.71
C LYS A 26 -5.53 13.26 2.74
N ALA A 27 -5.02 12.03 2.90
CA ALA A 27 -4.00 11.47 2.01
C ALA A 27 -4.55 11.26 0.59
N CYS A 28 -5.80 10.80 0.46
CA CYS A 28 -6.51 10.65 -0.80
C CYS A 28 -6.61 11.99 -1.53
N ASP A 29 -7.08 13.01 -0.83
CA ASP A 29 -7.21 14.36 -1.37
C ASP A 29 -5.86 14.92 -1.83
N ALA A 30 -4.80 14.73 -1.06
CA ALA A 30 -3.46 15.18 -1.42
C ALA A 30 -2.94 14.53 -2.71
N LEU A 31 -3.16 13.22 -2.87
CA LEU A 31 -2.77 12.50 -4.09
C LEU A 31 -3.60 12.96 -5.29
N MET A 32 -4.92 13.13 -5.13
CA MET A 32 -5.79 13.66 -6.18
C MET A 32 -5.39 15.07 -6.60
N GLN A 33 -5.04 15.95 -5.65
CA GLN A 33 -4.56 17.30 -5.93
C GLN A 33 -3.23 17.30 -6.69
N ALA A 34 -2.37 16.31 -6.45
CA ALA A 34 -1.14 16.10 -7.22
C ALA A 34 -1.39 15.52 -8.62
N GLY A 35 -2.64 15.19 -8.97
CA GLY A 35 -3.02 14.62 -10.25
C GLY A 35 -2.87 13.09 -10.33
N LEU A 36 -2.68 12.41 -9.19
CA LEU A 36 -2.69 10.95 -9.12
C LEU A 36 -4.10 10.44 -8.82
N PRO A 37 -4.64 9.49 -9.61
CA PRO A 37 -5.85 8.77 -9.24
C PRO A 37 -5.65 8.10 -7.88
N ALA A 38 -6.55 8.38 -6.93
CA ALA A 38 -6.52 7.81 -5.59
C ALA A 38 -7.92 7.39 -5.15
N PHE A 39 -8.00 6.30 -4.40
CA PHE A 39 -9.27 5.68 -4.02
C PHE A 39 -9.20 5.16 -2.58
N LEU A 40 -10.23 5.49 -1.79
CA LEU A 40 -10.43 4.91 -0.47
C LEU A 40 -11.06 3.53 -0.62
N ASP A 41 -10.45 2.52 0.01
CA ASP A 41 -11.00 1.17 0.16
C ASP A 41 -11.58 0.61 -1.15
N ALA A 42 -10.80 0.71 -2.23
CA ALA A 42 -11.30 0.38 -3.56
C ALA A 42 -11.42 -1.13 -3.73
N SER A 43 -12.66 -1.58 -3.85
CA SER A 43 -13.05 -2.91 -4.35
C SER A 43 -12.91 -3.06 -5.87
N GLN A 44 -12.28 -2.09 -6.54
CA GLN A 44 -12.23 -2.00 -8.00
C GLN A 44 -10.80 -2.13 -8.51
N ASP A 45 -10.62 -2.95 -9.54
CA ASP A 45 -9.36 -3.15 -10.29
C ASP A 45 -9.02 -1.93 -11.17
N VAL A 46 -9.04 -0.73 -10.59
CA VAL A 46 -8.68 0.51 -11.27
C VAL A 46 -7.23 0.88 -10.98
N PRO A 47 -6.44 1.25 -12.01
CA PRO A 47 -5.08 1.71 -11.78
C PRO A 47 -5.05 3.01 -10.97
N GLY A 48 -4.22 3.07 -9.93
CA GLY A 48 -4.15 4.22 -9.03
C GLY A 48 -3.57 3.89 -7.67
N ALA A 49 -3.58 4.89 -6.79
CA ALA A 49 -3.23 4.74 -5.39
C ALA A 49 -4.46 4.29 -4.57
N HIS A 50 -4.38 3.10 -4.00
CA HIS A 50 -5.42 2.51 -3.15
C HIS A 50 -5.05 2.72 -1.70
N ILE A 51 -5.98 3.25 -0.92
CA ILE A 51 -5.75 3.65 0.46
C ILE A 51 -6.57 2.75 1.36
N HIS A 52 -5.89 2.06 2.27
CA HIS A 52 -6.47 1.10 3.20
C HIS A 52 -6.22 1.53 4.64
N VAL A 53 -7.26 1.41 5.47
CA VAL A 53 -7.18 1.66 6.91
C VAL A 53 -7.15 0.33 7.65
N GLU A 54 -6.05 0.05 8.33
CA GLU A 54 -5.92 -1.17 9.11
C GLU A 54 -6.61 -1.04 10.47
N SER A 55 -7.37 -2.09 10.82
CA SER A 55 -8.14 -2.14 12.06
C SER A 55 -7.36 -2.63 13.27
N LEU A 56 -6.13 -3.13 13.09
CA LEU A 56 -5.30 -3.63 14.19
C LEU A 56 -4.71 -2.49 15.02
N THR A 57 -4.44 -2.73 16.30
CA THR A 57 -3.90 -1.69 17.21
C THR A 57 -2.60 -1.09 16.68
N ASP A 58 -1.71 -1.90 16.12
CA ASP A 58 -0.42 -1.55 15.54
C ASP A 58 -0.45 -1.26 14.04
N GLY A 59 -1.62 -1.37 13.40
CA GLY A 59 -1.80 -1.00 11.99
C GLY A 59 -1.79 0.51 11.76
N GLY A 60 -2.09 0.93 10.53
CA GLY A 60 -2.23 2.34 10.21
C GLY A 60 -2.96 2.61 8.91
N VAL A 61 -2.53 3.64 8.20
CA VAL A 61 -3.03 3.97 6.86
C VAL A 61 -1.98 3.55 5.86
N LEU A 62 -2.36 2.65 4.96
CA LEU A 62 -1.49 2.12 3.91
C LEU A 62 -1.94 2.65 2.56
N VAL A 63 -0.97 2.99 1.71
CA VAL A 63 -1.20 3.39 0.33
C VAL A 63 -0.45 2.44 -0.58
N GLU A 64 -1.19 1.74 -1.44
CA GLU A 64 -0.64 0.80 -2.42
C GLU A 64 -0.89 1.30 -3.83
N TRP A 65 0.10 1.12 -4.71
CA TRP A 65 -0.09 1.41 -6.12
C TRP A 65 -0.60 0.16 -6.84
N SER A 66 -1.76 0.28 -7.48
CA SER A 66 -2.28 -0.72 -8.40
C SER A 66 -1.98 -0.34 -9.83
N THR A 67 -1.30 -1.23 -10.55
CA THR A 67 -1.07 -1.10 -11.99
C THR A 67 -2.27 -1.63 -12.78
N GLN A 68 -2.29 -1.37 -14.09
CA GLN A 68 -3.27 -2.01 -14.96
C GLN A 68 -3.16 -3.54 -14.90
N GLU A 69 -4.32 -4.20 -14.85
CA GLU A 69 -4.46 -5.65 -14.73
C GLU A 69 -3.56 -6.40 -15.72
N SER A 70 -3.49 -5.96 -16.97
CA SER A 70 -2.66 -6.57 -18.01
C SER A 70 -1.17 -6.67 -17.64
N LEU A 71 -0.63 -5.68 -16.93
CA LEU A 71 0.76 -5.71 -16.47
C LEU A 71 0.93 -6.64 -15.26
N THR A 72 -0.02 -6.60 -14.32
CA THR A 72 -0.02 -7.45 -13.13
C THR A 72 -0.17 -8.93 -13.52
N THR A 73 -1.16 -9.28 -14.34
CA THR A 73 -1.42 -10.64 -14.83
C THR A 73 -0.22 -11.19 -15.59
N ALA A 74 0.39 -10.39 -16.49
CA ALA A 74 1.58 -10.83 -17.21
C ALA A 74 2.74 -11.17 -16.28
N ALA A 75 2.92 -10.42 -15.19
CA ALA A 75 3.95 -10.73 -14.20
C ALA A 75 3.62 -11.98 -13.38
N VAL A 76 2.37 -12.13 -12.95
CA VAL A 76 1.88 -13.30 -12.19
C VAL A 76 1.99 -14.58 -13.01
N ASP A 77 1.51 -14.59 -14.25
CA ASP A 77 1.57 -15.76 -15.14
C ASP A 77 3.01 -16.25 -15.31
N ILE A 78 3.97 -15.33 -15.44
CA ILE A 78 5.39 -15.68 -15.58
C ILE A 78 5.94 -16.29 -14.27
N LEU A 79 5.57 -15.74 -13.11
CA LEU A 79 5.97 -16.25 -11.80
C LEU A 79 5.41 -17.65 -11.54
N GLU A 80 4.14 -17.89 -11.87
CA GLU A 80 3.48 -19.19 -11.71
C GLU A 80 4.11 -20.28 -12.58
N ASN A 81 4.56 -19.93 -13.78
CA ASN A 81 5.24 -20.85 -14.69
C ASN A 81 6.71 -21.14 -14.31
N GLY A 82 7.21 -20.49 -13.27
CA GLY A 82 8.58 -20.65 -12.78
C GLY A 82 9.55 -19.74 -13.53
N VAL A 83 10.40 -19.07 -12.76
CA VAL A 83 11.34 -18.07 -13.29
C VAL A 83 12.74 -18.36 -12.79
N ASP A 84 13.72 -18.25 -13.68
CA ASP A 84 15.12 -18.21 -13.30
C ASP A 84 15.43 -16.85 -12.63
N PRO A 85 15.75 -16.82 -11.32
CA PRO A 85 16.03 -15.57 -10.61
C PRO A 85 17.29 -14.85 -11.13
N THR A 86 18.18 -15.54 -11.87
CA THR A 86 19.38 -14.95 -12.46
C THR A 86 19.10 -14.28 -13.81
N ASN A 87 17.94 -14.53 -14.41
CA ASN A 87 17.52 -13.96 -15.70
C ASN A 87 16.00 -13.73 -15.73
N LEU A 88 15.53 -12.79 -14.90
CA LEU A 88 14.12 -12.43 -14.85
C LEU A 88 13.62 -11.93 -16.23
N PRO A 89 12.45 -12.36 -16.71
CA PRO A 89 11.84 -11.81 -17.90
C PRO A 89 11.62 -10.29 -17.82
N GLN A 90 11.66 -9.62 -18.98
CA GLN A 90 11.50 -8.16 -19.06
C GLN A 90 10.19 -7.68 -18.42
N ALA A 91 9.09 -8.42 -18.57
CA ALA A 91 7.81 -8.05 -18.01
C ALA A 91 7.84 -7.96 -16.47
N ILE A 92 8.50 -8.91 -15.80
CA ILE A 92 8.69 -8.87 -14.34
C ILE A 92 9.53 -7.66 -13.94
N ARG A 93 10.69 -7.45 -14.58
CA ARG A 93 11.54 -6.28 -14.30
C ARG A 93 10.80 -4.96 -14.51
N HIS A 94 9.97 -4.89 -15.54
CA HIS A 94 9.18 -3.71 -15.83
C HIS A 94 8.11 -3.47 -14.76
N TYR A 95 7.37 -4.50 -14.37
CA TYR A 95 6.39 -4.44 -13.28
C TYR A 95 7.04 -3.95 -11.96
N GLU A 96 8.16 -4.55 -11.55
CA GLU A 96 8.91 -4.15 -10.34
C GLU A 96 9.39 -2.69 -10.42
N THR A 97 9.87 -2.27 -11.59
CA THR A 97 10.31 -0.89 -11.82
C THR A 97 9.15 0.08 -11.67
N VAL A 98 8.00 -0.22 -12.28
CA VAL A 98 6.79 0.61 -12.19
C VAL A 98 6.33 0.71 -10.73
N GLN A 99 6.24 -0.41 -10.02
CA GLN A 99 5.84 -0.41 -8.60
C GLN A 99 6.79 0.41 -7.74
N THR A 100 8.11 0.29 -7.97
CA THR A 100 9.13 1.07 -7.26
C THR A 100 8.98 2.56 -7.54
N CYS A 101 8.86 2.96 -8.80
CA CYS A 101 8.71 4.36 -9.19
C CYS A 101 7.45 4.98 -8.60
N MET A 102 6.31 4.26 -8.66
CA MET A 102 5.04 4.78 -8.18
C MET A 102 4.99 4.85 -6.65
N ARG A 103 5.51 3.86 -5.93
CA ARG A 103 5.71 3.96 -4.47
C ARG A 103 6.53 5.18 -4.09
N ASP A 104 7.66 5.38 -4.76
CA ASP A 104 8.57 6.48 -4.44
C ASP A 104 7.95 7.85 -4.79
N ALA A 105 7.10 7.91 -5.83
CA ALA A 105 6.31 9.10 -6.15
C ALA A 105 5.23 9.39 -5.10
N VAL A 106 4.44 8.39 -4.71
CA VAL A 106 3.42 8.49 -3.65
C VAL A 106 4.05 8.98 -2.35
N LEU A 107 5.18 8.38 -1.96
CA LEU A 107 5.92 8.78 -0.76
C LEU A 107 6.36 10.25 -0.82
N GLN A 108 6.97 10.67 -1.93
CA GLN A 108 7.45 12.06 -2.06
C GLN A 108 6.30 13.08 -2.10
N ILE A 109 5.18 12.74 -2.73
CA ILE A 109 4.01 13.62 -2.82
C ILE A 109 3.35 13.78 -1.46
N LEU A 110 3.09 12.69 -0.75
CA LEU A 110 2.52 12.76 0.61
C LEU A 110 3.47 13.50 1.57
N ALA A 111 4.78 13.24 1.49
CA ALA A 111 5.74 14.00 2.29
C ALA A 111 5.69 15.51 1.97
N SER A 112 5.58 15.88 0.69
CA SER A 112 5.47 17.29 0.27
C SER A 112 4.17 17.97 0.73
N ALA A 113 3.10 17.19 0.91
CA ALA A 113 1.83 17.63 1.47
C ALA A 113 1.83 17.68 3.02
N GLY A 114 2.97 17.36 3.66
CA GLY A 114 3.16 17.47 5.12
C GLY A 114 2.85 16.20 5.90
N PHE A 115 2.61 15.07 5.24
CA PHE A 115 2.38 13.79 5.93
C PHE A 115 3.69 13.18 6.41
N HIS A 116 3.64 12.50 7.55
CA HIS A 116 4.73 11.64 7.98
C HIS A 116 4.57 10.27 7.32
N VAL A 117 5.44 9.96 6.35
CA VAL A 117 5.34 8.74 5.54
C VAL A 117 6.64 7.96 5.53
N GLU A 118 6.50 6.64 5.44
CA GLU A 118 7.62 5.71 5.27
C GLU A 118 7.23 4.56 4.36
N ARG A 119 8.21 3.79 3.89
CA ARG A 119 7.93 2.52 3.22
C ARG A 119 7.41 1.54 4.26
N ALA A 120 6.32 0.85 3.95
CA ALA A 120 5.83 -0.22 4.80
C ALA A 120 6.81 -1.39 4.82
N ASP A 121 6.69 -2.29 5.80
CA ASP A 121 7.47 -3.53 5.83
C ASP A 121 7.19 -4.35 4.57
N ALA A 122 8.23 -4.62 3.78
CA ALA A 122 8.06 -5.26 2.49
C ALA A 122 7.61 -6.73 2.58
N HIS A 123 7.83 -7.39 3.71
CA HIS A 123 7.38 -8.78 3.90
C HIS A 123 5.87 -8.83 4.17
N THR A 124 5.35 -7.83 4.87
CA THR A 124 3.95 -7.78 5.29
C THR A 124 3.07 -7.04 4.28
N TYR A 125 3.59 -5.97 3.67
CA TYR A 125 2.82 -5.02 2.86
C TYR A 125 3.47 -4.71 1.49
N GLY A 126 4.44 -5.52 1.06
CA GLY A 126 5.04 -5.42 -0.27
C GLY A 126 5.62 -4.03 -0.58
N SER A 127 5.01 -3.33 -1.54
CA SER A 127 5.43 -2.00 -1.98
C SER A 127 4.60 -0.85 -1.39
N ALA A 128 3.82 -1.08 -0.34
CA ALA A 128 2.98 -0.04 0.27
C ALA A 128 3.79 1.11 0.90
N VAL A 129 3.15 2.27 0.99
CA VAL A 129 3.58 3.43 1.77
C VAL A 129 2.72 3.51 3.03
N HIS A 130 3.36 3.61 4.19
CA HIS A 130 2.67 3.81 5.46
C HIS A 130 2.57 5.30 5.77
N VAL A 131 1.36 5.76 6.07
CA VAL A 131 1.06 7.14 6.47
C VAL A 131 0.77 7.14 7.95
N LYS A 132 1.62 7.82 8.72
CA LYS A 132 1.45 7.97 10.17
C LYS A 132 0.79 9.29 10.49
N GLU A 133 0.05 9.29 11.58
CA GLU A 133 -0.30 10.54 12.24
C GLU A 133 0.99 11.27 12.61
N GLY A 134 1.11 12.54 12.18
CA GLY A 134 2.18 13.40 12.68
C GLY A 134 2.06 13.47 14.20
N CYS A 135 3.15 13.18 14.91
CA CYS A 135 3.20 13.47 16.34
C CYS A 135 2.97 15.00 16.53
N PRO A 136 2.05 15.43 17.40
CA PRO A 136 1.91 16.84 17.76
C PRO A 136 3.16 17.40 18.45
#